data_AF-A0A1Q3DX56-F1
#
_entry.id   AF-A0A1Q3DX56-F1
#
_cell.length_a   1.000
_cell.length_b   1.000
_cell.length_c   1.000
_cell.angle_alpha   90.00
_cell.angle_beta   90.00
_cell.angle_gamma   90.00
#
_symmetry.space_group_name_H-M   'P 1'
#
loop_
_entity.id
_entity.type
_entity.pdbx_description
1 polymer ?
#
loop_
_entity_poly.entity_id
_entity_poly.type
_entity_poly.pdbx_seq_one_letter_code
_entity_poly.pdbx_strand_id
1 'polypeptide(L)'
;MADVLQTYTELSSSTPRSQVSSVLQSIINAPPFTFDQSSRAELIRLLLKDLKSLGPKSRLTTKDAAQALLAVKTLGRIPSGSEPLSEAGNLSTLLSLSTSLKDEPEASTEALRCIANTLLLFDHARQTLISKEVNGGDACVSMLDKATTPEQTFTLARILFFLTVSRSAFIQSLIEEKRPGRTIVDIIASKLDTTMVSILAGTKFARDAMTDILKVAFNILLHYPKMVGSEPSSDAKEWDDSWSTKLEGLLPPLLRAYHTIPPTFPMPLVAPLTHIIHALIVIPVNPSLRPIWFNMIPPAMGRSSTSSRTSSSRKSSTNINSASSSPVLGSPTLGPSESPDRRSNTSIKPSTLDRALSVISAGRKSLSRSPSPSPPSTSRDVFQRTHDLLEVAFSHHFPDNSDPDSQEVREAFKQEVEATGAPSDTSLDDILSPLVVLCTRLCLADESSRVRMREWTVPPDLDRTNPLDERADFLGRCIRLLGSVYHTRLKDAVGEMLYAACDSDAALLSSLFGYGHVAGLLFNKGVMSAPPPPSTSLSSSAPDPSSSTTGQREINPITGTYAPNGPTVSATADMTEDEKEQEMEKLFVLFDRLERELELFARKRRRCVEFSCRDGTL
;
A
#
# COMPACT_ATOMS: atom_id res chain seq x y z
N MET A 1 -30.14 -39.57 6.51
CA MET A 1 -28.72 -39.89 6.75
C MET A 1 -28.64 -40.50 8.14
N ALA A 2 -27.79 -41.51 8.35
CA ALA A 2 -27.51 -41.96 9.72
C ALA A 2 -26.94 -40.77 10.51
N ASP A 3 -27.25 -40.66 11.79
CA ASP A 3 -26.76 -39.55 12.59
C ASP A 3 -25.22 -39.57 12.63
N VAL A 4 -24.63 -38.50 12.12
CA VAL A 4 -23.18 -38.37 12.00
C VAL A 4 -22.56 -38.18 13.40
N LEU A 5 -23.31 -37.59 14.34
CA LEU A 5 -22.94 -37.50 15.75
C LEU A 5 -22.90 -38.88 16.40
N GLN A 6 -23.93 -39.71 16.22
CA GLN A 6 -23.92 -41.11 16.65
C GLN A 6 -22.73 -41.88 16.04
N THR A 7 -22.53 -41.78 14.73
CA THR A 7 -21.46 -42.49 14.00
C THR A 7 -20.06 -42.09 14.51
N TYR A 8 -19.87 -40.83 14.90
CA TYR A 8 -18.64 -40.36 15.55
C TYR A 8 -18.50 -40.85 17.00
N THR A 9 -19.61 -40.90 17.75
CA THR A 9 -19.64 -41.32 19.16
C THR A 9 -19.32 -42.80 19.33
N GLU A 10 -19.68 -43.64 18.36
CA GLU A 10 -19.36 -45.07 18.29
C GLU A 10 -17.86 -45.36 18.02
N LEU A 11 -17.05 -44.34 17.66
CA LEU A 11 -15.61 -44.51 17.49
C LEU A 11 -14.92 -44.84 18.82
N SER A 12 -13.88 -45.68 18.73
CA SER A 12 -13.09 -46.16 19.86
C SER A 12 -11.61 -46.31 19.48
N SER A 13 -10.75 -46.62 20.46
CA SER A 13 -9.33 -46.89 20.22
C SER A 13 -9.08 -48.15 19.38
N SER A 14 -10.01 -49.10 19.35
CA SER A 14 -9.96 -50.30 18.50
C SER A 14 -10.51 -50.08 17.08
N THR A 15 -11.13 -48.93 16.78
CA THR A 15 -11.69 -48.66 15.46
C THR A 15 -10.59 -48.47 14.41
N PRO A 16 -10.68 -49.12 13.22
CA PRO A 16 -9.72 -48.95 12.13
C PRO A 16 -9.53 -47.48 11.72
N ARG A 17 -8.29 -47.05 11.48
CA ARG A 17 -7.99 -45.65 11.12
C ARG A 17 -8.63 -45.21 9.80
N SER A 18 -8.83 -46.13 8.85
CA SER A 18 -9.59 -45.88 7.61
C SER A 18 -11.05 -45.52 7.89
N GLN A 19 -11.68 -46.16 8.88
CA GLN A 19 -13.05 -45.85 9.29
C GLN A 19 -13.11 -44.52 10.05
N VAL A 20 -12.16 -44.23 10.94
CA VAL A 20 -12.04 -42.91 11.61
C VAL A 20 -11.91 -41.79 10.57
N SER A 21 -11.02 -41.95 9.59
CA SER A 21 -10.87 -40.99 8.49
C SER A 21 -12.14 -40.88 7.64
N SER A 22 -12.85 -41.98 7.36
CA SER A 22 -14.13 -41.94 6.64
C SER A 22 -15.22 -41.15 7.39
N VAL A 23 -15.33 -41.32 8.71
CA VAL A 23 -16.29 -40.56 9.54
C VAL A 23 -15.90 -39.08 9.64
N LEU A 24 -14.61 -38.77 9.80
CA LEU A 24 -14.15 -37.38 9.75
C LEU A 24 -14.39 -36.76 8.36
N GLN A 25 -14.25 -37.51 7.26
CA GLN A 25 -14.59 -37.04 5.92
C GLN A 25 -16.11 -36.82 5.75
N SER A 26 -16.98 -37.65 6.34
CA SER A 26 -18.42 -37.41 6.24
C SER A 26 -18.83 -36.12 6.95
N ILE A 27 -18.17 -35.75 8.06
CA ILE A 27 -18.33 -34.44 8.72
C ILE A 27 -17.83 -33.29 7.83
N ILE A 28 -16.64 -33.42 7.23
CA ILE A 28 -16.02 -32.37 6.39
C ILE A 28 -16.83 -32.08 5.12
N ASN A 29 -17.42 -33.12 4.52
CA ASN A 29 -18.16 -33.01 3.26
C ASN A 29 -19.68 -32.87 3.45
N ALA A 30 -20.16 -32.81 4.69
CA ALA A 30 -21.58 -32.62 4.99
C ALA A 30 -22.06 -31.23 4.54
N PRO A 31 -23.21 -31.14 3.84
CA PRO A 31 -23.87 -29.87 3.55
C PRO A 31 -24.14 -29.00 4.80
N PRO A 32 -24.22 -27.66 4.67
CA PRO A 32 -24.43 -26.73 5.79
C PRO A 32 -25.65 -27.03 6.68
N PHE A 33 -26.70 -27.61 6.10
CA PHE A 33 -27.97 -27.90 6.78
C PHE A 33 -28.07 -29.34 7.30
N THR A 34 -27.01 -30.14 7.22
CA THR A 34 -27.01 -31.55 7.66
C THR A 34 -27.06 -31.71 9.18
N PHE A 35 -26.56 -30.71 9.93
CA PHE A 35 -26.58 -30.69 11.39
C PHE A 35 -27.54 -29.63 11.89
N ASP A 36 -28.43 -29.98 12.82
CA ASP A 36 -29.14 -29.01 13.64
C ASP A 36 -28.20 -28.31 14.63
N GLN A 37 -28.71 -27.29 15.32
CA GLN A 37 -27.93 -26.48 16.27
C GLN A 37 -27.36 -27.31 17.43
N SER A 38 -28.12 -28.26 17.97
CA SER A 38 -27.73 -29.04 19.14
C SER A 38 -26.65 -30.06 18.78
N SER A 39 -26.88 -30.86 17.74
CA SER A 39 -25.92 -31.90 17.33
C SER A 39 -24.59 -31.30 16.86
N ARG A 40 -24.62 -30.10 16.23
CA ARG A 40 -23.40 -29.36 15.87
C ARG A 40 -22.61 -28.93 17.11
N ALA A 41 -23.28 -28.36 18.09
CA ALA A 41 -22.66 -27.91 19.33
C ALA A 41 -22.08 -29.07 20.15
N GLU A 42 -22.76 -30.22 20.15
CA GLU A 42 -22.26 -31.44 20.79
C GLU A 42 -21.06 -32.03 20.05
N LEU A 43 -21.14 -32.16 18.72
CA LEU A 43 -20.06 -32.69 17.88
C LEU A 43 -18.78 -31.85 17.99
N ILE A 44 -18.89 -30.52 18.02
CA ILE A 44 -17.76 -29.61 18.27
C ILE A 44 -17.11 -29.89 19.64
N ARG A 45 -17.91 -29.99 20.71
CA ARG A 45 -17.39 -30.26 22.06
C ARG A 45 -16.74 -31.64 22.18
N LEU A 46 -17.31 -32.66 21.53
CA LEU A 46 -16.72 -34.00 21.47
C LEU A 46 -15.38 -34.01 20.72
N LEU A 47 -15.34 -33.44 19.51
CA LEU A 47 -14.11 -33.33 18.71
C LEU A 47 -13.00 -32.61 19.49
N LEU A 48 -13.30 -31.47 20.13
CA LEU A 48 -12.32 -30.73 20.93
C LEU A 48 -11.85 -31.49 22.18
N LYS A 49 -12.75 -32.24 22.84
CA LYS A 49 -12.40 -33.10 23.98
C LYS A 49 -11.48 -34.25 23.57
N ASP A 50 -11.78 -34.90 22.45
CA ASP A 50 -10.98 -36.03 21.95
C ASP A 50 -9.65 -35.55 21.36
N LEU A 51 -9.60 -34.35 20.76
CA LEU A 51 -8.37 -33.64 20.38
C LEU A 51 -7.53 -33.21 21.59
N LYS A 52 -8.14 -32.83 22.72
CA LYS A 52 -7.42 -32.51 23.96
C LYS A 52 -6.78 -33.74 24.61
N SER A 53 -7.34 -34.93 24.34
CA SER A 53 -6.91 -36.22 24.89
C SER A 53 -6.30 -37.15 23.83
N LEU A 54 -5.60 -36.60 22.84
CA LEU A 54 -4.89 -37.36 21.81
C LEU A 54 -3.94 -38.41 22.41
N GLY A 55 -4.01 -39.64 21.92
CA GLY A 55 -3.11 -40.71 22.37
C GLY A 55 -3.49 -42.10 21.86
N PRO A 56 -2.64 -43.12 22.08
CA PRO A 56 -2.85 -44.47 21.53
C PRO A 56 -4.06 -45.21 22.13
N LYS A 57 -4.62 -44.73 23.25
CA LYS A 57 -5.84 -45.26 23.87
C LYS A 57 -7.07 -44.35 23.67
N SER A 58 -6.92 -43.25 22.93
CA SER A 58 -8.00 -42.32 22.61
C SER A 58 -8.72 -42.74 21.32
N ARG A 59 -9.86 -42.10 21.03
CA ARG A 59 -10.52 -42.21 19.72
C ARG A 59 -9.64 -41.64 18.60
N LEU A 60 -8.97 -40.52 18.88
CA LEU A 60 -8.12 -39.79 17.94
C LEU A 60 -6.63 -39.94 18.31
N THR A 61 -5.80 -40.10 17.29
CA THR A 61 -4.33 -40.08 17.39
C THR A 61 -3.77 -38.83 16.73
N THR A 62 -2.49 -38.50 16.98
CA THR A 62 -1.83 -37.32 16.40
C THR A 62 -1.97 -37.24 14.86
N LYS A 63 -1.99 -38.39 14.18
CA LYS A 63 -2.19 -38.49 12.71
C LYS A 63 -3.60 -38.15 12.26
N ASP A 64 -4.60 -38.33 13.13
CA ASP A 64 -5.99 -38.00 12.86
C ASP A 64 -6.28 -36.48 13.12
N ALA A 65 -5.35 -35.78 13.79
CA ALA A 65 -5.57 -34.43 14.32
C ALA A 65 -5.81 -33.36 13.25
N ALA A 66 -5.05 -33.38 12.14
CA ALA A 66 -5.25 -32.44 11.03
C ALA A 66 -6.67 -32.56 10.45
N GLN A 67 -7.13 -33.79 10.22
CA GLN A 67 -8.46 -34.06 9.67
C GLN A 67 -9.58 -33.75 10.69
N ALA A 68 -9.37 -34.03 11.98
CA ALA A 68 -10.33 -33.67 13.02
C ALA A 68 -10.44 -32.16 13.22
N LEU A 69 -9.34 -31.41 13.14
CA LEU A 69 -9.36 -29.94 13.17
C LEU A 69 -10.01 -29.34 11.91
N LEU A 70 -9.80 -29.94 10.73
CA LEU A 70 -10.52 -29.58 9.51
C LEU A 70 -12.04 -29.80 9.64
N ALA A 71 -12.47 -30.88 10.30
CA ALA A 71 -13.88 -31.10 10.63
C ALA A 71 -14.42 -30.00 11.57
N VAL A 72 -13.70 -29.66 12.65
CA VAL A 72 -14.06 -28.55 13.56
C VAL A 72 -14.17 -27.21 12.81
N LYS A 73 -13.20 -26.89 11.94
CA LYS A 73 -13.21 -25.69 11.09
C LYS A 73 -14.43 -25.63 10.17
N THR A 74 -14.84 -26.77 9.59
CA THR A 74 -16.00 -26.84 8.70
C THR A 74 -17.31 -26.67 9.45
N LEU A 75 -17.47 -27.28 10.63
CA LEU A 75 -18.63 -27.05 11.50
C LEU A 75 -18.70 -25.56 11.90
N GLY A 76 -17.56 -24.99 12.29
CA GLY A 76 -17.35 -23.57 12.59
C GLY A 76 -17.37 -22.61 11.38
N ARG A 77 -18.06 -22.95 10.29
CA ARG A 77 -18.38 -22.02 9.19
C ARG A 77 -19.74 -21.34 9.36
N ILE A 78 -20.62 -21.88 10.21
CA ILE A 78 -22.00 -21.42 10.36
C ILE A 78 -22.20 -21.00 11.82
N PRO A 79 -22.71 -19.78 12.12
CA PRO A 79 -22.85 -19.31 13.49
C PRO A 79 -23.66 -20.24 14.40
N SER A 80 -24.87 -20.62 13.97
CA SER A 80 -25.81 -21.40 14.78
C SER A 80 -25.20 -22.74 15.21
N GLY A 81 -25.04 -22.98 16.51
CA GLY A 81 -24.48 -24.24 17.04
C GLY A 81 -22.95 -24.28 17.05
N SER A 82 -22.28 -23.23 16.59
CA SER A 82 -20.83 -23.07 16.66
C SER A 82 -20.38 -22.16 17.82
N GLU A 83 -21.32 -21.66 18.63
CA GLU A 83 -21.05 -20.88 19.83
C GLU A 83 -20.04 -21.55 20.79
N PRO A 84 -19.96 -22.91 20.92
CA PRO A 84 -18.97 -23.54 21.79
C PRO A 84 -17.52 -23.18 21.43
N LEU A 85 -17.22 -22.87 20.16
CA LEU A 85 -15.88 -22.45 19.75
C LEU A 85 -15.45 -21.13 20.40
N SER A 86 -16.40 -20.27 20.77
CA SER A 86 -16.16 -18.98 21.44
C SER A 86 -15.90 -19.08 22.96
N GLU A 87 -16.10 -20.26 23.55
CA GLU A 87 -15.88 -20.52 24.98
C GLU A 87 -14.36 -20.49 25.30
N ALA A 88 -13.97 -19.85 26.41
CA ALA A 88 -12.56 -19.65 26.79
C ALA A 88 -11.76 -20.97 26.87
N GLY A 89 -12.33 -22.01 27.48
CA GLY A 89 -11.70 -23.34 27.57
C GLY A 89 -11.48 -24.03 26.21
N ASN A 90 -12.31 -23.73 25.21
CA ASN A 90 -12.19 -24.29 23.85
C ASN A 90 -11.18 -23.51 23.02
N LEU A 91 -11.17 -22.17 23.12
CA LEU A 91 -10.12 -21.31 22.54
C LEU A 91 -8.74 -21.66 23.11
N SER A 92 -8.63 -21.83 24.43
CA SER A 92 -7.41 -22.28 25.12
C SER A 92 -6.96 -23.67 24.65
N THR A 93 -7.91 -24.59 24.43
CA THR A 93 -7.62 -25.92 23.89
C THR A 93 -7.07 -25.83 22.45
N LEU A 94 -7.73 -25.09 21.55
CA LEU A 94 -7.24 -24.86 20.18
C LEU A 94 -5.85 -24.20 20.14
N LEU A 95 -5.62 -23.20 21.00
CA LEU A 95 -4.33 -22.54 21.14
C LEU A 95 -3.25 -23.52 21.60
N SER A 96 -3.55 -24.36 22.61
CA SER A 96 -2.61 -25.39 23.06
C SER A 96 -2.25 -26.38 21.93
N LEU A 97 -3.24 -26.84 21.15
CA LEU A 97 -3.05 -27.73 20.00
C LEU A 97 -2.17 -27.11 18.92
N SER A 98 -2.32 -25.82 18.65
CA SER A 98 -1.46 -25.10 17.70
C SER A 98 0.02 -25.09 18.11
N THR A 99 0.33 -25.28 19.40
CA THR A 99 1.69 -25.29 19.96
C THR A 99 2.24 -26.67 20.32
N SER A 100 1.37 -27.67 20.54
CA SER A 100 1.78 -29.05 20.83
C SER A 100 2.00 -29.86 19.55
N LEU A 101 1.24 -29.60 18.49
CA LEU A 101 1.32 -30.30 17.20
C LEU A 101 2.39 -29.70 16.26
N LYS A 102 3.57 -29.34 16.79
CA LYS A 102 4.66 -28.70 16.00
C LYS A 102 5.22 -29.60 14.91
N ASP A 103 5.22 -30.91 15.14
CA ASP A 103 5.70 -31.91 14.18
C ASP A 103 4.68 -32.16 13.05
N GLU A 104 3.44 -31.70 13.21
CA GLU A 104 2.34 -31.81 12.24
C GLU A 104 1.85 -30.39 11.85
N PRO A 105 2.61 -29.66 10.99
CA PRO A 105 2.38 -28.24 10.73
C PRO A 105 1.02 -27.93 10.10
N GLU A 106 0.43 -28.89 9.37
CA GLU A 106 -0.94 -28.79 8.85
C GLU A 106 -1.96 -28.74 9.99
N ALA A 107 -1.86 -29.64 10.98
CA ALA A 107 -2.73 -29.65 12.15
C ALA A 107 -2.55 -28.40 13.01
N SER A 108 -1.31 -27.96 13.25
CA SER A 108 -1.02 -26.70 13.95
C SER A 108 -1.70 -25.50 13.27
N THR A 109 -1.62 -25.42 11.94
CA THR A 109 -2.22 -24.33 11.16
C THR A 109 -3.74 -24.42 11.11
N GLU A 110 -4.33 -25.62 11.03
CA GLU A 110 -5.78 -25.83 11.08
C GLU A 110 -6.38 -25.43 12.44
N ALA A 111 -5.68 -25.66 13.56
CA ALA A 111 -6.10 -25.15 14.87
C ALA A 111 -6.17 -23.61 14.89
N LEU A 112 -5.19 -22.92 14.30
CA LEU A 112 -5.19 -21.46 14.16
C LEU A 112 -6.31 -20.98 13.21
N ARG A 113 -6.60 -21.72 12.12
CA ARG A 113 -7.72 -21.43 11.21
C ARG A 113 -9.08 -21.56 11.92
N CYS A 114 -9.24 -22.52 12.83
CA CYS A 114 -10.44 -22.63 13.68
C CYS A 114 -10.62 -21.38 14.56
N ILE A 115 -9.54 -20.90 15.21
CA ILE A 115 -9.57 -19.67 16.00
C ILE A 115 -9.94 -18.47 15.11
N ALA A 116 -9.26 -18.29 13.97
CA ALA A 116 -9.52 -17.18 13.05
C ALA A 116 -10.97 -17.13 12.55
N ASN A 117 -11.56 -18.28 12.19
CA ASN A 117 -12.98 -18.36 11.83
C ASN A 117 -13.90 -17.99 13.00
N THR A 118 -13.58 -18.46 14.21
CA THR A 118 -14.37 -18.15 15.42
C THR A 118 -14.41 -16.65 15.71
N LEU A 119 -13.27 -15.95 15.55
CA LEU A 119 -13.18 -14.49 15.72
C LEU A 119 -13.89 -13.68 14.62
N LEU A 120 -14.09 -14.28 13.44
CA LEU A 120 -14.88 -13.70 12.36
C LEU A 120 -16.38 -13.84 12.64
N LEU A 121 -16.82 -15.02 13.11
CA LEU A 121 -18.24 -15.29 13.38
C LEU A 121 -18.77 -14.64 14.67
N PHE A 122 -17.91 -14.46 15.68
CA PHE A 122 -18.32 -14.03 17.02
C PHE A 122 -17.47 -12.87 17.52
N ASP A 123 -18.05 -11.67 17.54
CA ASP A 123 -17.37 -10.45 18.02
C ASP A 123 -16.90 -10.57 19.47
N HIS A 124 -17.69 -11.21 20.35
CA HIS A 124 -17.33 -11.41 21.76
C HIS A 124 -16.14 -12.35 21.94
N ALA A 125 -15.92 -13.30 21.02
CA ALA A 125 -14.79 -14.23 21.07
C ALA A 125 -13.44 -13.51 20.99
N ARG A 126 -13.39 -12.31 20.38
CA ARG A 126 -12.19 -11.46 20.34
C ARG A 126 -11.78 -11.03 21.76
N GLN A 127 -12.75 -10.61 22.57
CA GLN A 127 -12.53 -10.28 23.99
C GLN A 127 -12.18 -11.52 24.82
N THR A 128 -12.86 -12.65 24.58
CA THR A 128 -12.53 -13.93 25.24
C THR A 128 -11.08 -14.34 24.98
N LEU A 129 -10.58 -14.22 23.75
CA LEU A 129 -9.23 -14.64 23.37
C LEU A 129 -8.12 -13.78 24.00
N ILE A 130 -8.34 -12.47 24.20
CA ILE A 130 -7.39 -11.58 24.91
C ILE A 130 -7.57 -11.57 26.43
N SER A 131 -8.59 -12.25 26.96
CA SER A 131 -8.79 -12.37 28.40
C SER A 131 -7.60 -13.09 29.06
N LYS A 132 -7.37 -12.79 30.34
CA LYS A 132 -6.30 -13.42 31.14
C LYS A 132 -6.44 -14.94 31.27
N GLU A 133 -7.63 -15.50 31.02
CA GLU A 133 -7.88 -16.95 31.06
C GLU A 133 -7.25 -17.67 29.86
N VAL A 134 -7.31 -17.06 28.66
CA VAL A 134 -6.82 -17.67 27.42
C VAL A 134 -5.44 -17.16 27.04
N ASN A 135 -5.17 -15.86 27.29
CA ASN A 135 -3.96 -15.14 26.90
C ASN A 135 -3.53 -15.36 25.43
N GLY A 136 -4.50 -15.46 24.53
CA GLY A 136 -4.28 -15.81 23.13
C GLY A 136 -3.57 -14.71 22.33
N GLY A 137 -3.72 -13.44 22.74
CA GLY A 137 -3.04 -12.30 22.12
C GLY A 137 -1.51 -12.46 22.12
N ASP A 138 -0.90 -12.57 23.31
CA ASP A 138 0.55 -12.73 23.44
C ASP A 138 1.08 -14.05 22.88
N ALA A 139 0.31 -15.13 23.01
CA ALA A 139 0.64 -16.40 22.38
C ALA A 139 0.74 -16.24 20.85
N CYS A 140 -0.25 -15.59 20.21
CA CYS A 140 -0.23 -15.34 18.78
C CYS A 140 0.93 -14.42 18.34
N VAL A 141 1.31 -13.40 19.14
CA VAL A 141 2.49 -12.57 18.86
C VAL A 141 3.78 -13.41 18.94
N SER A 142 3.93 -14.24 19.98
CA SER A 142 5.12 -15.12 20.13
C SER A 142 5.21 -16.18 19.03
N MET A 143 4.07 -16.65 18.54
CA MET A 143 4.00 -17.55 17.38
C MET A 143 4.32 -16.81 16.08
N LEU A 144 3.84 -15.57 15.91
CA LEU A 144 4.09 -14.78 14.69
C LEU A 144 5.58 -14.51 14.50
N ASP A 145 6.29 -14.10 15.55
CA ASP A 145 7.74 -13.88 15.52
C ASP A 145 8.50 -15.12 15.02
N LYS A 146 8.07 -16.32 15.45
CA LYS A 146 8.65 -17.62 15.08
C LYS A 146 8.15 -18.19 13.75
N ALA A 147 7.06 -17.67 13.18
CA ALA A 147 6.44 -18.22 11.97
C ALA A 147 7.38 -18.10 10.76
N THR A 148 7.60 -19.22 10.07
CA THR A 148 8.52 -19.31 8.91
C THR A 148 7.79 -19.42 7.58
N THR A 149 6.53 -19.89 7.56
CA THR A 149 5.74 -20.07 6.34
C THR A 149 4.77 -18.90 6.11
N PRO A 150 4.47 -18.52 4.85
CA PRO A 150 3.45 -17.53 4.56
C PRO A 150 2.06 -17.89 5.10
N GLU A 151 1.66 -19.17 5.03
CA GLU A 151 0.34 -19.63 5.51
C GLU A 151 0.14 -19.46 7.02
N GLN A 152 1.16 -19.81 7.81
CA GLN A 152 1.12 -19.62 9.26
C GLN A 152 1.18 -18.14 9.61
N THR A 153 2.02 -17.37 8.92
CA THR A 153 2.16 -15.91 9.08
C THR A 153 0.84 -15.19 8.79
N PHE A 154 0.18 -15.52 7.68
CA PHE A 154 -1.16 -15.03 7.34
C PHE A 154 -2.19 -15.36 8.43
N THR A 155 -2.25 -16.61 8.88
CA THR A 155 -3.29 -17.04 9.83
C THR A 155 -3.13 -16.34 11.18
N LEU A 156 -1.88 -16.15 11.64
CA LEU A 156 -1.57 -15.40 12.86
C LEU A 156 -1.83 -13.89 12.69
N ALA A 157 -1.48 -13.31 11.54
CA ALA A 157 -1.80 -11.92 11.22
C ALA A 157 -3.32 -11.68 11.14
N ARG A 158 -4.09 -12.63 10.60
CA ARG A 158 -5.57 -12.61 10.59
C ARG A 158 -6.17 -12.60 11.99
N ILE A 159 -5.64 -13.44 12.90
CA ILE A 159 -6.05 -13.44 14.31
C ILE A 159 -5.76 -12.08 14.95
N LEU A 160 -4.51 -11.60 14.84
CA LEU A 160 -4.12 -10.30 15.40
C LEU A 160 -4.88 -9.12 14.76
N PHE A 161 -5.28 -9.22 13.49
CA PHE A 161 -6.13 -8.23 12.83
C PHE A 161 -7.48 -8.17 13.53
N PHE A 162 -8.17 -9.30 13.72
CA PHE A 162 -9.44 -9.34 14.45
C PHE A 162 -9.32 -8.83 15.89
N LEU A 163 -8.21 -9.13 16.58
CA LEU A 163 -7.95 -8.62 17.93
C LEU A 163 -7.64 -7.10 17.99
N THR A 164 -7.35 -6.47 16.86
CA THR A 164 -6.99 -5.04 16.77
C THR A 164 -8.01 -4.18 16.02
N VAL A 165 -9.15 -4.74 15.58
CA VAL A 165 -10.23 -3.99 14.88
C VAL A 165 -10.73 -2.78 15.67
N SER A 166 -10.75 -2.88 17.01
CA SER A 166 -11.29 -1.84 17.90
C SER A 166 -10.26 -1.39 18.94
N ARG A 167 -10.28 -0.08 19.26
CA ARG A 167 -9.54 0.50 20.39
C ARG A 167 -9.79 -0.30 21.65
N SER A 168 -8.72 -0.83 22.25
CA SER A 168 -8.77 -1.72 23.40
C SER A 168 -7.44 -1.69 24.16
N ALA A 169 -7.46 -1.97 25.46
CA ALA A 169 -6.24 -2.03 26.29
C ALA A 169 -5.19 -3.03 25.75
N PHE A 170 -5.62 -4.05 24.99
CA PHE A 170 -4.73 -4.96 24.29
C PHE A 170 -3.85 -4.26 23.25
N ILE A 171 -4.34 -3.26 22.49
CA ILE A 171 -3.49 -2.50 21.54
C ILE A 171 -2.40 -1.74 22.29
N GLN A 172 -2.70 -1.23 23.49
CA GLN A 172 -1.71 -0.55 24.32
C GLN A 172 -0.66 -1.54 24.83
N SER A 173 -1.05 -2.64 25.49
CA SER A 173 -0.08 -3.63 25.98
C SER A 173 0.72 -4.28 24.84
N LEU A 174 0.11 -4.47 23.67
CA LEU A 174 0.76 -5.00 22.46
C LEU A 174 2.00 -4.17 22.05
N ILE A 175 1.96 -2.85 22.22
CA ILE A 175 3.05 -1.93 21.86
C ILE A 175 3.98 -1.64 23.04
N GLU A 176 3.43 -1.52 24.25
CA GLU A 176 4.19 -1.11 25.43
C GLU A 176 5.02 -2.23 26.04
N GLU A 177 4.57 -3.48 25.91
CA GLU A 177 5.28 -4.63 26.47
C GLU A 177 6.48 -5.06 25.61
N LYS A 178 7.65 -5.07 26.25
CA LYS A 178 8.87 -5.64 25.67
C LYS A 178 8.86 -7.16 25.84
N ARG A 179 8.39 -7.85 24.80
CA ARG A 179 8.63 -9.29 24.56
C ARG A 179 10.14 -9.50 24.32
N PRO A 180 10.72 -10.71 24.46
CA PRO A 180 12.16 -10.89 24.73
C PRO A 180 13.09 -10.25 23.68
N GLY A 181 13.52 -9.01 23.94
CA GLY A 181 14.33 -8.19 23.06
C GLY A 181 13.62 -7.56 21.85
N ARG A 182 12.33 -7.83 21.59
CA ARG A 182 11.59 -7.33 20.41
C ARG A 182 10.22 -6.77 20.77
N THR A 183 9.87 -5.61 20.20
CA THR A 183 8.52 -5.04 20.23
C THR A 183 7.64 -5.66 19.13
N ILE A 184 6.32 -5.43 19.18
CA ILE A 184 5.44 -5.79 18.06
C ILE A 184 5.84 -5.08 16.75
N VAL A 185 6.36 -3.86 16.83
CA VAL A 185 6.84 -3.09 15.67
C VAL A 185 8.03 -3.77 15.02
N ASP A 186 8.99 -4.27 15.81
CA ASP A 186 10.14 -5.03 15.30
C ASP A 186 9.71 -6.34 14.63
N ILE A 187 8.69 -7.02 15.19
CA ILE A 187 8.14 -8.25 14.63
C ILE A 187 7.43 -7.95 13.30
N ILE A 188 6.55 -6.95 13.25
CA ILE A 188 5.84 -6.54 12.03
C ILE A 188 6.85 -6.12 10.95
N ALA A 189 7.82 -5.27 11.28
CA ALA A 189 8.88 -4.84 10.36
C ALA A 189 9.63 -6.05 9.75
N SER A 190 10.05 -6.98 10.61
CA SER A 190 10.77 -8.20 10.23
C SER A 190 9.93 -9.12 9.34
N LYS A 191 8.61 -9.20 9.56
CA LYS A 191 7.70 -10.00 8.72
C LYS A 191 7.40 -9.31 7.39
N LEU A 192 7.22 -7.98 7.36
CA LEU A 192 7.11 -7.22 6.11
C LEU A 192 8.33 -7.46 5.21
N ASP A 193 9.56 -7.36 5.73
CA ASP A 193 10.77 -7.63 4.95
C ASP A 193 10.84 -9.10 4.49
N THR A 194 10.56 -10.06 5.37
CA THR A 194 10.60 -11.50 5.04
C THR A 194 9.58 -11.85 3.95
N THR A 195 8.33 -11.40 4.10
CA THR A 195 7.26 -11.68 3.16
C THR A 195 7.44 -10.90 1.84
N MET A 196 8.06 -9.71 1.86
CA MET A 196 8.49 -9.01 0.65
C MET A 196 9.43 -9.88 -0.18
N VAL A 197 10.45 -10.49 0.43
CA VAL A 197 11.36 -11.42 -0.25
C VAL A 197 10.60 -12.63 -0.79
N SER A 198 9.65 -13.20 -0.03
CA SER A 198 8.80 -14.30 -0.50
C SER A 198 7.93 -13.92 -1.72
N ILE A 199 7.39 -12.70 -1.77
CA ILE A 199 6.62 -12.18 -2.92
C ILE A 199 7.51 -12.09 -4.17
N LEU A 200 8.71 -11.51 -4.05
CA LEU A 200 9.66 -11.39 -5.16
C LEU A 200 10.14 -12.76 -5.66
N ALA A 201 10.22 -13.76 -4.79
CA ALA A 201 10.51 -15.14 -5.13
C ALA A 201 9.32 -15.91 -5.74
N GLY A 202 8.15 -15.27 -5.93
CA GLY A 202 6.96 -15.92 -6.48
C GLY A 202 6.30 -16.94 -5.53
N THR A 203 6.54 -16.83 -4.23
CA THR A 203 6.00 -17.76 -3.23
C THR A 203 4.49 -17.61 -3.12
N LYS A 204 3.75 -18.71 -3.26
CA LYS A 204 2.29 -18.74 -3.06
C LYS A 204 1.93 -18.18 -1.69
N PHE A 205 0.79 -17.50 -1.60
CA PHE A 205 0.20 -16.97 -0.36
C PHE A 205 1.02 -15.86 0.35
N ALA A 206 2.18 -15.46 -0.20
CA ALA A 206 2.99 -14.38 0.37
C ALA A 206 2.32 -13.01 0.24
N ARG A 207 1.60 -12.74 -0.87
CA ARG A 207 0.83 -11.49 -1.04
C ARG A 207 -0.27 -11.38 0.02
N ASP A 208 -0.99 -12.46 0.28
CA ASP A 208 -2.04 -12.56 1.29
C ASP A 208 -1.48 -12.35 2.70
N ALA A 209 -0.38 -13.03 3.03
CA ALA A 209 0.30 -12.90 4.32
C ALA A 209 0.76 -11.46 4.58
N MET A 210 1.39 -10.80 3.60
CA MET A 210 1.78 -9.39 3.73
C MET A 210 0.56 -8.48 3.87
N THR A 211 -0.50 -8.73 3.10
CA THR A 211 -1.74 -7.95 3.16
C THR A 211 -2.34 -7.96 4.56
N ASP A 212 -2.40 -9.12 5.22
CA ASP A 212 -2.91 -9.20 6.58
C ASP A 212 -1.95 -8.62 7.64
N ILE A 213 -0.62 -8.74 7.47
CA ILE A 213 0.35 -8.02 8.32
C ILE A 213 0.10 -6.50 8.23
N LEU A 214 -0.14 -5.98 7.02
CA LEU A 214 -0.41 -4.55 6.80
C LEU A 214 -1.73 -4.10 7.42
N LYS A 215 -2.76 -4.96 7.49
CA LYS A 215 -4.00 -4.64 8.23
C LYS A 215 -3.74 -4.52 9.73
N VAL A 216 -2.92 -5.41 10.31
CA VAL A 216 -2.50 -5.29 11.73
C VAL A 216 -1.72 -3.99 11.94
N ALA A 217 -0.77 -3.68 11.06
CA ALA A 217 0.00 -2.44 11.12
C ALA A 217 -0.90 -1.20 11.03
N PHE A 218 -1.85 -1.18 10.08
CA PHE A 218 -2.81 -0.08 9.91
C PHE A 218 -3.69 0.12 11.14
N ASN A 219 -4.27 -0.95 11.72
CA ASN A 219 -5.06 -0.86 12.95
C ASN A 219 -4.25 -0.26 14.11
N ILE A 220 -3.00 -0.70 14.27
CA ILE A 220 -2.06 -0.21 15.28
C ILE A 220 -1.76 1.29 15.07
N LEU A 221 -1.40 1.67 13.84
CA LEU A 221 -1.12 3.05 13.44
C LEU A 221 -2.32 3.98 13.65
N LEU A 222 -3.54 3.50 13.37
CA LEU A 222 -4.78 4.27 13.47
C LEU A 222 -5.28 4.46 14.91
N HIS A 223 -5.14 3.42 15.74
CA HIS A 223 -5.77 3.37 17.07
C HIS A 223 -4.84 3.83 18.21
N TYR A 224 -3.56 3.47 18.20
CA TYR A 224 -2.67 3.73 19.33
C TYR A 224 -2.40 5.22 19.62
N PRO A 225 -2.13 6.10 18.61
CA PRO A 225 -1.97 7.54 18.85
C PRO A 225 -3.18 8.15 19.59
N LYS A 226 -4.39 7.72 19.19
CA LYS A 226 -5.68 8.15 19.76
C LYS A 226 -5.99 7.58 21.16
N MET A 227 -5.09 6.76 21.71
CA MET A 227 -5.21 6.19 23.05
C MET A 227 -4.15 6.74 24.03
N VAL A 228 -3.05 7.29 23.51
CA VAL A 228 -1.88 7.74 24.31
C VAL A 228 -1.69 9.25 24.27
N GLY A 229 -2.47 9.98 23.47
CA GLY A 229 -2.44 11.44 23.40
C GLY A 229 -2.49 12.12 24.79
N SER A 230 -1.55 13.03 25.02
CA SER A 230 -1.58 13.92 26.19
C SER A 230 -2.76 14.90 26.13
N GLU A 231 -3.09 15.49 27.28
CA GLU A 231 -3.96 16.66 27.39
C GLU A 231 -3.60 17.72 26.32
N PRO A 232 -4.60 18.36 25.67
CA PRO A 232 -4.35 19.27 24.57
C PRO A 232 -3.66 20.55 25.04
N SER A 233 -2.42 20.77 24.60
CA SER A 233 -1.81 22.10 24.58
C SER A 233 -2.53 23.00 23.58
N SER A 234 -2.87 24.22 23.98
CA SER A 234 -3.92 25.05 23.36
C SER A 234 -3.64 25.62 21.96
N ASP A 235 -2.44 25.42 21.38
CA ASP A 235 -1.95 26.27 20.29
C ASP A 235 -1.15 25.51 19.19
N ALA A 236 -1.58 24.30 18.79
CA ALA A 236 -0.96 23.56 17.68
C ALA A 236 -1.98 22.87 16.75
N LYS A 237 -1.59 22.67 15.48
CA LYS A 237 -2.44 22.04 14.43
C LYS A 237 -2.82 20.61 14.82
N GLU A 238 -4.13 20.34 14.88
CA GLU A 238 -4.81 19.13 15.41
C GLU A 238 -4.33 17.73 14.96
N TRP A 239 -3.37 17.61 14.03
CA TRP A 239 -2.89 16.31 13.53
C TRP A 239 -1.58 15.83 14.18
N ASP A 240 -0.66 16.71 14.59
CA ASP A 240 0.73 16.31 14.88
C ASP A 240 0.96 15.88 16.36
N ASP A 241 0.30 16.54 17.31
CA ASP A 241 0.57 16.41 18.76
C ASP A 241 0.23 15.03 19.39
N SER A 242 -0.52 14.18 18.69
CA SER A 242 -0.92 12.85 19.20
C SER A 242 0.02 11.70 18.82
N TRP A 243 1.06 11.96 18.02
CA TRP A 243 1.92 10.90 17.47
C TRP A 243 2.88 10.29 18.50
N SER A 244 3.14 8.98 18.39
CA SER A 244 4.05 8.26 19.29
C SER A 244 5.30 7.75 18.57
N THR A 245 6.47 8.10 19.11
CA THR A 245 7.78 7.63 18.62
C THR A 245 7.92 6.10 18.57
N LYS A 246 7.16 5.35 19.39
CA LYS A 246 7.15 3.88 19.39
C LYS A 246 6.70 3.29 18.04
N LEU A 247 5.98 4.05 17.22
CA LEU A 247 5.49 3.62 15.90
C LEU A 247 6.46 3.91 14.74
N GLU A 248 7.48 4.75 14.95
CA GLU A 248 8.40 5.22 13.89
C GLU A 248 9.13 4.07 13.18
N GLY A 249 9.39 2.96 13.88
CA GLY A 249 10.01 1.75 13.33
C GLY A 249 9.22 1.06 12.21
N LEU A 250 7.92 1.39 12.03
CA LEU A 250 7.12 0.89 10.92
C LEU A 250 7.37 1.63 9.60
N LEU A 251 7.86 2.88 9.61
CA LEU A 251 8.04 3.66 8.37
C LEU A 251 9.12 3.06 7.44
N PRO A 252 10.35 2.72 7.90
CA PRO A 252 11.37 2.16 7.03
C PRO A 252 10.98 0.88 6.26
N PRO A 253 10.37 -0.18 6.87
CA PRO A 253 9.93 -1.36 6.13
C PRO A 253 8.76 -1.06 5.18
N LEU A 254 7.84 -0.14 5.54
CA LEU A 254 6.76 0.27 4.64
C LEU A 254 7.28 0.97 3.39
N LEU A 255 8.22 1.92 3.52
CA LEU A 255 8.88 2.57 2.38
C LEU A 255 9.69 1.56 1.55
N ARG A 256 10.42 0.63 2.19
CA ARG A 256 11.10 -0.46 1.47
C ARG A 256 10.11 -1.27 0.64
N ALA A 257 8.99 -1.69 1.21
CA ALA A 257 7.97 -2.47 0.51
C ALA A 257 7.32 -1.66 -0.63
N TYR A 258 6.97 -0.39 -0.39
CA TYR A 258 6.39 0.53 -1.38
C TYR A 258 7.28 0.67 -2.62
N HIS A 259 8.58 0.87 -2.43
CA HIS A 259 9.53 1.00 -3.54
C HIS A 259 9.84 -0.33 -4.23
N THR A 260 9.82 -1.46 -3.51
CA THR A 260 10.32 -2.73 -4.05
C THR A 260 9.23 -3.58 -4.71
N ILE A 261 7.97 -3.45 -4.27
CA ILE A 261 6.85 -4.19 -4.88
C ILE A 261 6.42 -3.46 -6.16
N PRO A 262 6.42 -4.13 -7.33
CA PRO A 262 5.98 -3.52 -8.58
C PRO A 262 4.45 -3.38 -8.62
N PRO A 263 3.92 -2.44 -9.43
CA PRO A 263 2.51 -2.48 -9.84
C PRO A 263 2.21 -3.79 -10.59
N THR A 264 0.94 -4.17 -10.61
CA THR A 264 0.46 -5.39 -11.29
C THR A 264 -0.18 -5.08 -12.64
N PHE A 265 -0.58 -6.13 -13.36
CA PHE A 265 -1.36 -6.04 -14.60
C PHE A 265 -2.50 -7.08 -14.55
N PRO A 266 -3.72 -6.79 -15.03
CA PRO A 266 -4.17 -5.52 -15.61
C PRO A 266 -4.21 -4.38 -14.58
N MET A 267 -4.81 -4.61 -13.41
CA MET A 267 -4.88 -3.61 -12.34
C MET A 267 -3.50 -3.14 -11.86
N PRO A 268 -3.16 -1.85 -11.96
CA PRO A 268 -1.88 -1.34 -11.48
C PRO A 268 -1.77 -1.32 -9.94
N LEU A 269 -2.91 -1.16 -9.25
CA LEU A 269 -2.97 -1.00 -7.79
C LEU A 269 -3.82 -2.11 -7.14
N VAL A 270 -3.16 -3.18 -6.68
CA VAL A 270 -3.81 -4.27 -5.91
C VAL A 270 -3.07 -4.56 -4.61
N ALA A 271 -3.67 -5.37 -3.73
CA ALA A 271 -3.02 -5.82 -2.50
C ALA A 271 -1.72 -6.63 -2.80
N PRO A 272 -0.62 -6.44 -2.05
CA PRO A 272 -0.52 -5.65 -0.82
C PRO A 272 -0.24 -4.14 -1.03
N LEU A 273 0.04 -3.66 -2.26
CA LEU A 273 0.47 -2.28 -2.50
C LEU A 273 -0.56 -1.25 -2.03
N THR A 274 -1.85 -1.51 -2.24
CA THR A 274 -2.94 -0.67 -1.70
C THR A 274 -2.88 -0.56 -0.18
N HIS A 275 -2.57 -1.65 0.53
CA HIS A 275 -2.51 -1.65 2.00
C HIS A 275 -1.24 -0.97 2.53
N ILE A 276 -0.14 -0.97 1.76
CA ILE A 276 1.06 -0.17 2.07
C ILE A 276 0.72 1.31 2.00
N ILE A 277 0.00 1.75 0.95
CA ILE A 277 -0.46 3.14 0.80
C ILE A 277 -1.34 3.54 2.00
N HIS A 278 -2.31 2.72 2.38
CA HIS A 278 -3.15 2.97 3.57
C HIS A 278 -2.34 3.13 4.86
N ALA A 279 -1.33 2.28 5.09
CA ALA A 279 -0.45 2.39 6.26
C ALA A 279 0.42 3.66 6.22
N LEU A 280 0.93 4.04 5.04
CA LEU A 280 1.76 5.24 4.85
C LEU A 280 0.99 6.54 5.10
N ILE A 281 -0.27 6.66 4.68
CA ILE A 281 -1.10 7.88 4.88
C ILE A 281 -1.24 8.25 6.36
N VAL A 282 -1.37 7.25 7.23
CA VAL A 282 -1.58 7.44 8.68
C VAL A 282 -0.31 7.94 9.38
N ILE A 283 0.88 7.67 8.82
CA ILE A 283 2.15 8.11 9.40
C ILE A 283 2.36 9.61 9.10
N PRO A 284 2.54 10.47 10.11
CA PRO A 284 2.86 11.88 9.90
C PRO A 284 4.27 12.11 9.34
N VAL A 285 4.51 13.33 8.87
CA VAL A 285 5.80 13.78 8.34
C VAL A 285 6.39 14.85 9.27
N ASN A 286 6.52 14.48 10.54
CA ASN A 286 7.10 15.32 11.60
C ASN A 286 8.63 15.42 11.47
N PRO A 287 9.30 16.36 12.19
CA PRO A 287 10.73 16.59 12.06
C PRO A 287 11.63 15.37 12.27
N SER A 288 11.23 14.39 13.12
CA SER A 288 11.95 13.12 13.32
C SER A 288 11.87 12.20 12.11
N LEU A 289 10.69 12.11 11.48
CA LEU A 289 10.42 11.20 10.37
C LEU A 289 10.76 11.78 8.99
N ARG A 290 10.81 13.12 8.84
CA ARG A 290 11.13 13.80 7.57
C ARG A 290 12.39 13.26 6.88
N PRO A 291 13.54 13.00 7.56
CA PRO A 291 14.72 12.45 6.91
C PRO A 291 14.51 11.03 6.39
N ILE A 292 13.63 10.24 7.01
CA ILE A 292 13.30 8.87 6.60
C ILE A 292 12.36 8.89 5.39
N TRP A 293 11.35 9.78 5.39
CA TRP A 293 10.40 9.96 4.28
C TRP A 293 11.09 10.38 2.97
N PHE A 294 11.94 11.41 3.02
CA PHE A 294 12.57 11.99 1.83
C PHE A 294 14.02 11.55 1.61
N ASN A 295 14.53 10.65 2.45
CA ASN A 295 15.92 10.16 2.42
C ASN A 295 16.97 11.29 2.29
N MET A 296 16.73 12.38 3.03
CA MET A 296 17.49 13.63 2.96
C MET A 296 18.92 13.46 3.47
N ILE A 297 19.85 13.29 2.54
CA ILE A 297 21.26 13.61 2.78
C ILE A 297 21.34 15.15 2.84
N PRO A 298 21.83 15.76 3.94
CA PRO A 298 21.98 17.21 4.00
C PRO A 298 22.86 17.71 2.85
N PRO A 299 22.47 18.79 2.14
CA PRO A 299 23.32 19.38 1.12
C PRO A 299 24.62 19.87 1.80
N ALA A 300 25.76 19.32 1.36
CA ALA A 300 27.05 19.66 1.93
C ALA A 300 27.40 21.13 1.62
N MET A 301 27.17 22.02 2.59
CA MET A 301 27.58 23.42 2.47
C MET A 301 29.09 23.54 2.29
N GLY A 302 29.49 24.05 1.12
CA GLY A 302 30.65 24.92 0.96
C GLY A 302 32.03 24.32 1.26
N ARG A 303 32.70 23.80 0.23
CA ARG A 303 34.14 24.06 0.04
C ARG A 303 34.43 24.55 -1.37
N SER A 304 34.60 25.86 -1.47
CA SER A 304 35.07 26.58 -2.64
C SER A 304 36.45 26.06 -3.09
N SER A 305 36.53 25.52 -4.31
CA SER A 305 37.78 25.17 -4.97
C SER A 305 38.29 26.35 -5.80
N THR A 306 39.20 27.14 -5.21
CA THR A 306 39.93 28.19 -5.92
C THR A 306 40.75 27.58 -7.07
N SER A 307 40.73 28.20 -8.24
CA SER A 307 41.45 27.70 -9.41
C SER A 307 42.93 28.09 -9.39
N SER A 308 43.80 27.17 -9.78
CA SER A 308 45.08 27.51 -10.40
C SER A 308 45.44 26.49 -11.49
N ARG A 309 45.63 27.00 -12.70
CA ARG A 309 46.01 26.22 -13.89
C ARG A 309 47.54 26.09 -13.91
N THR A 310 48.07 24.95 -14.33
CA THR A 310 49.22 24.92 -15.25
C THR A 310 49.30 23.58 -15.99
N SER A 311 49.71 23.65 -17.25
CA SER A 311 49.83 22.56 -18.19
C SER A 311 51.23 21.95 -18.23
N SER A 312 51.35 20.65 -18.52
CA SER A 312 52.40 20.17 -19.44
C SER A 312 52.12 18.75 -19.94
N SER A 313 52.57 18.46 -21.16
CA SER A 313 52.38 17.16 -21.82
C SER A 313 53.72 16.46 -22.07
N ARG A 314 53.66 15.12 -22.09
CA ARG A 314 54.53 14.18 -22.84
C ARG A 314 56.01 13.96 -22.44
N LYS A 315 56.35 12.66 -22.55
CA LYS A 315 57.63 12.05 -23.01
C LYS A 315 58.78 11.78 -22.02
N SER A 316 58.94 10.47 -21.77
CA SER A 316 60.17 9.65 -21.91
C SER A 316 61.39 9.77 -21.00
N SER A 317 61.95 8.57 -20.75
CA SER A 317 63.37 8.19 -20.61
C SER A 317 64.06 8.17 -19.23
N THR A 318 64.56 6.96 -18.93
CA THR A 318 65.86 6.60 -18.31
C THR A 318 66.25 7.09 -16.90
N ASN A 319 66.20 6.11 -15.96
CA ASN A 319 67.36 5.47 -15.31
C ASN A 319 68.15 6.18 -14.16
N ILE A 320 68.73 5.34 -13.28
CA ILE A 320 69.83 5.57 -12.29
C ILE A 320 69.47 5.90 -10.80
N ASN A 321 69.65 4.85 -9.97
CA ASN A 321 70.30 4.74 -8.64
C ASN A 321 70.21 5.83 -7.54
N SER A 322 69.70 5.43 -6.35
CA SER A 322 70.38 5.40 -5.01
C SER A 322 69.30 5.14 -3.92
N ALA A 323 69.38 4.24 -2.92
CA ALA A 323 70.43 3.55 -2.16
C ALA A 323 70.94 4.26 -0.88
N SER A 324 70.37 3.94 0.29
CA SER A 324 71.07 3.87 1.60
C SER A 324 70.24 3.17 2.71
N SER A 325 70.93 2.47 3.63
CA SER A 325 70.41 1.60 4.73
C SER A 325 70.56 2.27 6.13
N SER A 326 70.36 1.70 7.33
CA SER A 326 70.19 0.33 7.91
C SER A 326 69.58 0.51 9.35
N PRO A 327 69.54 -0.43 10.35
CA PRO A 327 69.87 -1.88 10.44
C PRO A 327 68.59 -2.76 10.68
N VAL A 328 68.54 -4.10 10.79
CA VAL A 328 69.48 -5.26 10.91
C VAL A 328 69.64 -5.90 12.31
N LEU A 329 68.99 -7.06 12.49
CA LEU A 329 69.22 -8.18 13.45
C LEU A 329 68.54 -9.45 12.85
N GLY A 330 68.94 -10.71 13.11
CA GLY A 330 70.10 -11.16 13.89
C GLY A 330 70.32 -12.69 14.01
N SER A 331 70.48 -13.43 12.90
CA SER A 331 71.23 -14.73 12.80
C SER A 331 70.63 -16.03 13.43
N PRO A 332 71.13 -17.27 13.12
CA PRO A 332 71.96 -17.72 11.96
C PRO A 332 71.62 -19.11 11.30
N THR A 333 72.12 -19.31 10.06
CA THR A 333 72.69 -20.56 9.41
C THR A 333 71.95 -21.92 9.42
N LEU A 334 71.78 -22.64 8.29
CA LEU A 334 72.81 -23.31 7.46
C LEU A 334 72.28 -23.66 6.03
N GLY A 335 73.15 -23.72 5.02
CA GLY A 335 72.90 -24.27 3.67
C GLY A 335 73.92 -25.39 3.32
N PRO A 336 74.30 -25.64 2.04
CA PRO A 336 73.79 -25.05 0.79
C PRO A 336 73.65 -26.05 -0.42
N SER A 337 73.33 -25.47 -1.59
CA SER A 337 73.85 -25.83 -2.94
C SER A 337 73.08 -26.74 -3.93
N GLU A 338 72.96 -26.15 -5.14
CA GLU A 338 73.10 -26.72 -6.48
C GLU A 338 71.98 -27.46 -7.25
N SER A 339 71.93 -27.07 -8.53
CA SER A 339 71.07 -27.45 -9.66
C SER A 339 71.87 -28.34 -10.65
N PRO A 340 71.40 -28.67 -11.87
CA PRO A 340 70.03 -28.91 -12.34
C PRO A 340 69.86 -30.20 -13.19
N ASP A 341 68.62 -30.49 -13.57
CA ASP A 341 68.19 -31.05 -14.88
C ASP A 341 68.18 -32.57 -15.21
N ARG A 342 67.12 -32.93 -15.97
CA ARG A 342 66.85 -34.13 -16.81
C ARG A 342 66.42 -35.50 -16.23
N ARG A 343 65.13 -35.77 -16.47
CA ARG A 343 64.50 -37.03 -16.98
C ARG A 343 64.77 -38.36 -16.24
N SER A 344 63.74 -38.90 -15.58
CA SER A 344 63.09 -40.15 -16.03
C SER A 344 61.78 -40.46 -15.25
N ASN A 345 61.15 -41.56 -15.65
CA ASN A 345 59.74 -41.93 -15.59
C ASN A 345 59.15 -42.29 -14.19
N THR A 346 57.81 -42.43 -14.20
CA THR A 346 56.97 -43.34 -13.38
C THR A 346 56.65 -43.05 -11.90
N SER A 347 55.46 -42.45 -11.71
CA SER A 347 54.29 -43.08 -11.03
C SER A 347 54.39 -43.58 -9.58
N ILE A 348 53.89 -42.76 -8.64
CA ILE A 348 52.91 -43.20 -7.64
C ILE A 348 51.75 -42.18 -7.63
N LYS A 349 50.49 -42.67 -7.64
CA LYS A 349 49.26 -41.85 -7.63
C LYS A 349 48.84 -41.52 -6.20
N PRO A 350 48.07 -40.44 -6.01
CA PRO A 350 47.00 -40.45 -5.02
C PRO A 350 45.61 -40.13 -5.61
N SER A 351 44.61 -40.77 -5.00
CA SER A 351 43.19 -40.41 -4.85
C SER A 351 42.32 -40.07 -6.08
N THR A 352 41.18 -40.76 -6.16
CA THR A 352 40.08 -40.54 -7.12
C THR A 352 39.18 -39.32 -6.83
N LEU A 353 39.41 -38.59 -5.74
CA LEU A 353 38.53 -37.48 -5.32
C LEU A 353 38.78 -36.16 -6.08
N ASP A 354 40.03 -35.82 -6.41
CA ASP A 354 40.34 -34.55 -7.11
C ASP A 354 39.83 -34.51 -8.56
N ARG A 355 39.52 -35.67 -9.16
CA ARG A 355 39.01 -35.75 -10.53
C ARG A 355 37.50 -35.51 -10.64
N ALA A 356 36.77 -35.50 -9.53
CA ALA A 356 35.33 -35.24 -9.51
C ALA A 356 34.99 -33.73 -9.50
N LEU A 357 35.86 -32.88 -8.96
CA LEU A 357 35.60 -31.44 -8.79
C LEU A 357 35.96 -30.59 -10.02
N SER A 358 36.75 -31.11 -10.96
CA SER A 358 37.20 -30.37 -12.16
C SER A 358 36.21 -30.39 -13.35
N VAL A 359 35.09 -31.13 -13.24
CA VAL A 359 34.15 -31.35 -14.37
C VAL A 359 32.88 -30.49 -14.30
N ILE A 360 32.63 -29.80 -13.19
CA ILE A 360 31.42 -28.96 -12.98
C ILE A 360 31.69 -27.45 -13.27
N SER A 361 32.90 -27.09 -13.70
CA SER A 361 33.35 -25.70 -13.92
C SER A 361 33.40 -25.27 -15.42
N ALA A 362 33.25 -26.20 -16.38
CA ALA A 362 33.48 -25.93 -17.80
C ALA A 362 32.24 -26.17 -18.67
N GLY A 363 31.29 -25.21 -18.70
CA GLY A 363 29.98 -25.50 -19.30
C GLY A 363 29.03 -24.38 -19.70
N ARG A 364 29.47 -23.20 -20.18
CA ARG A 364 28.82 -22.42 -21.27
C ARG A 364 29.55 -21.10 -21.60
N LYS A 365 29.59 -20.75 -22.88
CA LYS A 365 30.25 -19.53 -23.41
C LYS A 365 29.22 -18.45 -23.75
N SER A 366 29.49 -17.23 -23.25
CA SER A 366 29.25 -15.92 -23.87
C SER A 366 28.03 -15.70 -24.79
N LEU A 367 27.05 -14.95 -24.30
CA LEU A 367 26.41 -13.83 -25.03
C LEU A 367 26.16 -12.67 -24.06
N SER A 368 26.38 -11.44 -24.53
CA SER A 368 25.99 -10.14 -23.93
C SER A 368 26.48 -9.80 -22.51
N ARG A 369 27.25 -8.70 -22.38
CA ARG A 369 27.58 -8.09 -21.08
C ARG A 369 26.32 -7.51 -20.43
N SER A 370 25.84 -8.13 -19.35
CA SER A 370 24.91 -7.50 -18.40
C SER A 370 25.68 -6.95 -17.20
N PRO A 371 25.31 -5.79 -16.63
CA PRO A 371 25.96 -5.26 -15.43
C PRO A 371 25.63 -6.13 -14.21
N SER A 372 26.61 -6.32 -13.32
CA SER A 372 26.42 -7.01 -12.05
C SER A 372 25.49 -6.22 -11.12
N PRO A 373 24.65 -6.89 -10.29
CA PRO A 373 23.73 -6.21 -9.40
C PRO A 373 24.43 -5.73 -8.11
N SER A 374 25.27 -4.69 -8.23
CA SER A 374 25.36 -3.72 -7.14
C SER A 374 24.00 -3.04 -7.04
N PRO A 375 23.34 -2.97 -5.86
CA PRO A 375 22.12 -2.19 -5.75
C PRO A 375 22.46 -0.74 -6.14
N PRO A 376 21.76 -0.14 -7.12
CA PRO A 376 22.01 1.24 -7.45
C PRO A 376 21.72 2.09 -6.21
N SER A 377 22.65 2.96 -5.85
CA SER A 377 22.46 4.01 -4.84
C SER A 377 21.58 5.13 -5.41
N THR A 378 20.48 4.77 -6.07
CA THR A 378 19.40 5.69 -6.38
C THR A 378 18.71 6.05 -5.08
N SER A 379 18.70 7.34 -4.76
CA SER A 379 17.78 7.91 -3.77
C SER A 379 16.37 7.42 -4.09
N ARG A 380 15.79 6.62 -3.19
CA ARG A 380 14.42 6.11 -3.34
C ARG A 380 13.46 7.25 -3.03
N ASP A 381 13.07 7.97 -4.06
CA ASP A 381 12.18 9.11 -3.95
C ASP A 381 10.71 8.64 -3.85
N VAL A 382 10.15 8.73 -2.64
CA VAL A 382 8.76 8.36 -2.35
C VAL A 382 7.77 9.18 -3.18
N PHE A 383 8.09 10.46 -3.43
CA PHE A 383 7.21 11.38 -4.12
C PHE A 383 7.18 11.09 -5.62
N GLN A 384 8.35 10.88 -6.25
CA GLN A 384 8.42 10.40 -7.63
C GLN A 384 7.64 9.10 -7.80
N ARG A 385 7.88 8.10 -6.93
CA ARG A 385 7.18 6.82 -7.01
C ARG A 385 5.66 6.94 -6.82
N THR A 386 5.20 7.92 -6.04
CA THR A 386 3.77 8.21 -5.87
C THR A 386 3.18 8.80 -7.14
N HIS A 387 3.87 9.73 -7.79
CA HIS A 387 3.46 10.32 -9.07
C HIS A 387 3.48 9.30 -10.21
N ASP A 388 4.53 8.49 -10.34
CA ASP A 388 4.61 7.42 -11.35
C ASP A 388 3.40 6.45 -11.24
N LEU A 389 3.01 6.09 -10.01
CA LEU A 389 1.85 5.23 -9.77
C LEU A 389 0.52 5.94 -10.06
N LEU A 390 0.43 7.26 -9.83
CA LEU A 390 -0.74 8.06 -10.20
C LEU A 390 -0.90 8.14 -11.71
N GLU A 391 0.17 8.42 -12.46
CA GLU A 391 0.12 8.46 -13.93
C GLU A 391 -0.27 7.11 -14.53
N VAL A 392 0.33 6.01 -14.05
CA VAL A 392 0.01 4.65 -14.51
C VAL A 392 -1.44 4.27 -14.16
N ALA A 393 -1.93 4.61 -12.97
CA ALA A 393 -3.31 4.33 -12.59
C ALA A 393 -4.33 5.19 -13.37
N PHE A 394 -4.06 6.48 -13.54
CA PHE A 394 -4.96 7.40 -14.24
C PHE A 394 -4.97 7.12 -15.75
N SER A 395 -3.86 6.73 -16.36
CA SER A 395 -3.82 6.30 -17.77
C SER A 395 -4.52 4.96 -18.00
N HIS A 396 -4.47 4.05 -17.04
CA HIS A 396 -5.18 2.77 -17.12
C HIS A 396 -6.71 2.95 -17.01
N HIS A 397 -7.18 3.73 -16.03
CA HIS A 397 -8.61 3.88 -15.78
C HIS A 397 -9.30 4.98 -16.61
N PHE A 398 -8.55 5.97 -17.09
CA PHE A 398 -9.05 7.08 -17.92
C PHE A 398 -8.22 7.21 -19.21
N PRO A 399 -8.35 6.28 -20.18
CA PRO A 399 -7.59 6.31 -21.41
C PRO A 399 -7.86 7.59 -22.22
N ASP A 400 -6.82 8.15 -22.84
CA ASP A 400 -6.88 9.33 -23.71
C ASP A 400 -7.74 10.50 -23.17
N ASN A 401 -8.68 11.01 -23.98
CA ASN A 401 -9.65 12.05 -23.61
C ASN A 401 -11.03 11.43 -23.25
N SER A 402 -11.05 10.34 -22.48
CA SER A 402 -12.30 9.78 -21.95
C SER A 402 -12.89 10.65 -20.84
N ASP A 403 -14.23 10.69 -20.80
CA ASP A 403 -15.01 11.23 -19.69
C ASP A 403 -15.00 10.23 -18.52
N PRO A 404 -14.55 10.61 -17.30
CA PRO A 404 -14.57 9.74 -16.13
C PRO A 404 -15.97 9.25 -15.73
N ASP A 405 -17.04 9.97 -16.09
CA ASP A 405 -18.43 9.58 -15.81
C ASP A 405 -19.07 8.68 -16.89
N SER A 406 -18.33 8.40 -17.97
CA SER A 406 -18.79 7.57 -19.09
C SER A 406 -19.24 6.17 -18.65
N GLN A 407 -20.14 5.56 -19.44
CA GLN A 407 -20.57 4.18 -19.19
C GLN A 407 -19.42 3.18 -19.44
N GLU A 408 -18.58 3.46 -20.44
CA GLU A 408 -17.45 2.60 -20.84
C GLU A 408 -16.41 2.44 -19.72
N VAL A 409 -15.99 3.54 -19.07
CA VAL A 409 -15.05 3.51 -17.93
C VAL A 409 -15.61 2.67 -16.77
N ARG A 410 -16.91 2.85 -16.47
CA ARG A 410 -17.58 2.12 -15.37
C ARG A 410 -17.75 0.62 -15.68
N GLU A 411 -18.06 0.27 -16.92
CA GLU A 411 -18.17 -1.14 -17.35
C GLU A 411 -16.80 -1.83 -17.42
N ALA A 412 -15.77 -1.14 -17.92
CA ALA A 412 -14.39 -1.65 -17.94
C ALA A 412 -13.88 -1.94 -16.52
N PHE A 413 -14.06 -0.99 -15.59
CA PHE A 413 -13.68 -1.19 -14.19
C PHE A 413 -14.46 -2.35 -13.53
N LYS A 414 -15.76 -2.47 -13.81
CA LYS A 414 -16.58 -3.58 -13.29
C LYS A 414 -16.07 -4.95 -13.78
N GLN A 415 -15.77 -5.09 -15.07
CA GLN A 415 -15.21 -6.31 -15.64
C GLN A 415 -13.84 -6.65 -15.00
N GLU A 416 -13.05 -5.64 -14.66
CA GLU A 416 -11.75 -5.82 -14.01
C GLU A 416 -11.87 -6.27 -12.53
N VAL A 417 -12.83 -5.73 -11.78
CA VAL A 417 -13.17 -6.20 -10.42
C VAL A 417 -13.63 -7.66 -10.44
N GLU A 418 -14.49 -8.03 -11.40
CA GLU A 418 -14.93 -9.41 -11.61
C GLU A 418 -13.75 -10.34 -11.98
N ALA A 419 -12.87 -9.91 -12.90
CA ALA A 419 -11.72 -10.70 -13.34
C ALA A 419 -10.64 -10.90 -12.25
N THR A 420 -10.49 -9.95 -11.33
CA THR A 420 -9.55 -10.04 -10.20
C THR A 420 -10.12 -10.79 -8.99
N GLY A 421 -11.42 -11.12 -9.00
CA GLY A 421 -12.11 -11.75 -7.86
C GLY A 421 -12.19 -10.83 -6.64
N ALA A 422 -12.12 -9.51 -6.86
CA ALA A 422 -12.30 -8.52 -5.81
C ALA A 422 -13.79 -8.43 -5.39
N PRO A 423 -14.08 -7.95 -4.16
CA PRO A 423 -15.46 -7.73 -3.71
C PRO A 423 -16.23 -6.82 -4.68
N SER A 424 -17.48 -7.16 -5.00
CA SER A 424 -18.30 -6.45 -6.00
C SER A 424 -18.73 -5.04 -5.60
N ASP A 425 -18.50 -4.67 -4.35
CA ASP A 425 -18.66 -3.33 -3.76
C ASP A 425 -17.38 -2.47 -3.85
N THR A 426 -16.27 -3.01 -4.34
CA THR A 426 -15.02 -2.26 -4.54
C THR A 426 -15.24 -1.13 -5.55
N SER A 427 -15.09 0.13 -5.12
CA SER A 427 -15.18 1.29 -6.02
C SER A 427 -13.80 1.77 -6.48
N LEU A 428 -13.76 2.49 -7.61
CA LEU A 428 -12.53 3.13 -8.08
C LEU A 428 -12.02 4.18 -7.07
N ASP A 429 -12.94 4.85 -6.37
CA ASP A 429 -12.65 5.80 -5.30
C ASP A 429 -11.89 5.14 -4.13
N ASP A 430 -12.15 3.86 -3.81
CA ASP A 430 -11.43 3.14 -2.75
C ASP A 430 -9.99 2.77 -3.12
N ILE A 431 -9.71 2.65 -4.42
CA ILE A 431 -8.38 2.29 -4.94
C ILE A 431 -7.53 3.54 -5.18
N LEU A 432 -8.08 4.56 -5.84
CA LEU A 432 -7.33 5.74 -6.28
C LEU A 432 -7.23 6.84 -5.21
N SER A 433 -8.29 7.12 -4.46
CA SER A 433 -8.30 8.23 -3.49
C SER A 433 -7.19 8.11 -2.43
N PRO A 434 -6.86 6.92 -1.87
CA PRO A 434 -5.73 6.79 -0.95
C PRO A 434 -4.38 7.19 -1.56
N LEU A 435 -4.12 6.85 -2.83
CA LEU A 435 -2.87 7.22 -3.50
C LEU A 435 -2.80 8.73 -3.75
N VAL A 436 -3.92 9.35 -4.15
CA VAL A 436 -4.03 10.81 -4.30
C VAL A 436 -3.80 11.50 -2.95
N VAL A 437 -4.44 11.02 -1.87
CA VAL A 437 -4.25 11.56 -0.51
C VAL A 437 -2.79 11.43 -0.05
N LEU A 438 -2.10 10.32 -0.35
CA LEU A 438 -0.66 10.19 -0.06
C LEU A 438 0.16 11.27 -0.79
N CYS A 439 -0.15 11.55 -2.05
CA CYS A 439 0.48 12.62 -2.83
C CYS A 439 0.23 14.00 -2.19
N THR A 440 -1.03 14.34 -1.87
CA THR A 440 -1.42 15.57 -1.17
C THR A 440 -0.65 15.74 0.14
N ARG A 441 -0.53 14.68 0.94
CA ARG A 441 0.20 14.69 2.21
C ARG A 441 1.69 14.97 2.03
N LEU A 442 2.32 14.43 0.99
CA LEU A 442 3.73 14.72 0.66
C LEU A 442 3.92 16.18 0.19
N CYS A 443 3.02 16.72 -0.64
CA CYS A 443 3.03 18.13 -1.08
C CYS A 443 2.79 19.14 0.07
N LEU A 444 1.99 18.77 1.07
CA LEU A 444 1.79 19.59 2.26
C LEU A 444 3.01 19.57 3.18
N ALA A 445 3.69 18.41 3.29
CA ALA A 445 4.83 18.23 4.17
C ALA A 445 6.15 18.81 3.63
N ASP A 446 6.37 18.77 2.31
CA ASP A 446 7.63 19.18 1.69
C ASP A 446 7.44 20.12 0.49
N GLU A 447 8.12 21.27 0.56
CA GLU A 447 8.09 22.32 -0.46
C GLU A 447 8.72 21.84 -1.78
N SER A 448 9.77 21.03 -1.74
CA SER A 448 10.39 20.51 -2.97
C SER A 448 9.47 19.54 -3.71
N SER A 449 8.70 18.71 -2.98
CA SER A 449 7.63 17.89 -3.54
C SER A 449 6.49 18.74 -4.11
N ARG A 450 6.10 19.83 -3.43
CA ARG A 450 5.07 20.75 -3.92
C ARG A 450 5.46 21.45 -5.22
N VAL A 451 6.67 21.99 -5.29
CA VAL A 451 7.19 22.66 -6.51
C VAL A 451 7.27 21.67 -7.66
N ARG A 452 7.76 20.44 -7.43
CA ARG A 452 7.79 19.38 -8.45
C ARG A 452 6.39 18.98 -8.91
N MET A 453 5.40 18.90 -8.01
CA MET A 453 4.01 18.65 -8.39
C MET A 453 3.47 19.74 -9.31
N ARG A 454 3.77 21.00 -9.01
CA ARG A 454 3.38 22.16 -9.83
C ARG A 454 4.08 22.13 -11.19
N GLU A 455 5.36 21.77 -11.24
CA GLU A 455 6.14 21.64 -12.47
C GLU A 455 5.64 20.50 -13.37
N TRP A 456 5.23 19.36 -12.81
CA TRP A 456 4.65 18.23 -13.57
C TRP A 456 3.22 18.49 -14.04
N THR A 457 2.40 19.17 -13.23
CA THR A 457 1.00 19.47 -13.58
C THR A 457 0.87 20.69 -14.48
N VAL A 458 1.63 21.76 -14.23
CA VAL A 458 1.59 23.03 -14.97
C VAL A 458 3.03 23.49 -15.28
N PRO A 459 3.70 22.86 -16.28
CA PRO A 459 5.00 23.32 -16.76
C PRO A 459 4.99 24.79 -17.20
N PRO A 460 6.13 25.51 -17.15
CA PRO A 460 6.21 26.88 -17.67
C PRO A 460 5.88 26.94 -19.17
N ASP A 461 6.31 25.92 -19.93
CA ASP A 461 6.10 25.79 -21.38
C ASP A 461 4.75 25.14 -21.74
N LEU A 462 3.79 25.08 -20.81
CA LEU A 462 2.48 24.46 -21.05
C LEU A 462 1.75 25.15 -22.21
N ASP A 463 1.40 24.35 -23.23
CA ASP A 463 0.55 24.79 -24.33
C ASP A 463 -0.89 25.04 -23.84
N ARG A 464 -1.33 26.29 -23.96
CA ARG A 464 -2.64 26.81 -23.57
C ARG A 464 -3.48 27.24 -24.78
N THR A 465 -3.18 26.74 -25.98
CA THR A 465 -3.95 27.04 -27.20
C THR A 465 -5.31 26.36 -27.22
N ASN A 466 -5.37 25.09 -26.82
CA ASN A 466 -6.61 24.32 -26.65
C ASN A 466 -7.09 24.34 -25.19
N PRO A 467 -8.38 24.04 -24.93
CA PRO A 467 -8.89 23.83 -23.58
C PRO A 467 -8.09 22.80 -22.78
N LEU A 468 -7.93 23.03 -21.47
CA LEU A 468 -7.08 22.22 -20.61
C LEU A 468 -7.69 20.85 -20.28
N ASP A 469 -9.01 20.74 -20.36
CA ASP A 469 -9.82 19.53 -20.17
C ASP A 469 -9.76 18.56 -21.37
N GLU A 470 -9.50 19.03 -22.59
CA GLU A 470 -9.34 18.18 -23.79
C GLU A 470 -8.01 17.39 -23.82
N ARG A 471 -7.06 17.70 -22.93
CA ARG A 471 -5.72 17.09 -22.91
C ARG A 471 -5.78 15.62 -22.48
N ALA A 472 -5.06 14.75 -23.18
CA ALA A 472 -4.92 13.33 -22.80
C ALA A 472 -3.99 13.10 -21.58
N ASP A 473 -3.22 14.12 -21.21
CA ASP A 473 -2.19 14.08 -20.17
C ASP A 473 -2.79 13.95 -18.75
N PHE A 474 -1.92 13.72 -17.75
CA PHE A 474 -2.31 13.70 -16.33
C PHE A 474 -3.08 14.96 -15.89
N LEU A 475 -2.69 16.15 -16.39
CA LEU A 475 -3.39 17.42 -16.15
C LEU A 475 -4.85 17.37 -16.61
N GLY A 476 -5.09 17.00 -17.86
CA GLY A 476 -6.44 16.98 -18.44
C GLY A 476 -7.34 15.96 -17.76
N ARG A 477 -6.81 14.77 -17.45
CA ARG A 477 -7.50 13.75 -16.63
C ARG A 477 -7.91 14.31 -15.26
N CYS A 478 -7.01 15.02 -14.57
CA CYS A 478 -7.32 15.65 -13.29
C CYS A 478 -8.43 16.70 -13.42
N ILE A 479 -8.39 17.55 -14.46
CA ILE A 479 -9.40 18.58 -14.71
C ILE A 479 -10.77 17.96 -14.99
N ARG A 480 -10.85 16.95 -15.86
CA ARG A 480 -12.11 16.22 -16.11
C ARG A 480 -12.67 15.57 -14.83
N LEU A 481 -11.80 15.03 -13.98
CA LEU A 481 -12.20 14.47 -12.68
C LEU A 481 -12.77 15.51 -11.70
N LEU A 482 -12.36 16.78 -11.74
CA LEU A 482 -13.00 17.85 -10.94
C LEU A 482 -14.49 18.04 -11.32
N GLY A 483 -14.86 17.72 -12.56
CA GLY A 483 -16.25 17.74 -13.06
C GLY A 483 -17.09 16.55 -12.60
N SER A 484 -16.49 15.41 -12.25
CA SER A 484 -17.18 14.13 -12.04
C SER A 484 -18.31 14.18 -11.00
N VAL A 485 -19.37 13.42 -11.29
CA VAL A 485 -20.56 13.19 -10.46
C VAL A 485 -20.54 11.78 -9.85
N TYR A 486 -19.97 10.77 -10.52
CA TYR A 486 -19.88 9.41 -9.95
C TYR A 486 -18.73 9.28 -8.94
N HIS A 487 -17.57 9.86 -9.24
CA HIS A 487 -16.32 9.67 -8.49
C HIS A 487 -16.09 10.76 -7.44
N THR A 488 -17.10 11.00 -6.59
CA THR A 488 -17.13 12.14 -5.64
C THR A 488 -15.92 12.21 -4.70
N ARG A 489 -15.45 11.10 -4.13
CA ARG A 489 -14.31 11.11 -3.19
C ARG A 489 -12.99 11.29 -3.92
N LEU A 490 -12.87 10.69 -5.11
CA LEU A 490 -11.68 10.84 -5.95
C LEU A 490 -11.55 12.27 -6.46
N LYS A 491 -12.66 12.88 -6.90
CA LYS A 491 -12.77 14.28 -7.27
C LYS A 491 -12.31 15.21 -6.16
N ASP A 492 -12.85 15.06 -4.95
CA ASP A 492 -12.46 15.89 -3.82
C ASP A 492 -10.97 15.69 -3.48
N ALA A 493 -10.49 14.44 -3.47
CA ALA A 493 -9.07 14.14 -3.24
C ALA A 493 -8.13 14.78 -4.29
N VAL A 494 -8.49 14.74 -5.57
CA VAL A 494 -7.72 15.36 -6.67
C VAL A 494 -7.76 16.89 -6.55
N GLY A 495 -8.90 17.46 -6.17
CA GLY A 495 -9.01 18.89 -5.87
C GLY A 495 -8.08 19.32 -4.74
N GLU A 496 -8.10 18.61 -3.61
CA GLU A 496 -7.17 18.86 -2.48
C GLU A 496 -5.70 18.70 -2.91
N MET A 497 -5.37 17.75 -3.77
CA MET A 497 -4.02 17.53 -4.30
C MET A 497 -3.54 18.74 -5.13
N LEU A 498 -4.37 19.25 -6.04
CA LEU A 498 -4.05 20.42 -6.86
C LEU A 498 -3.97 21.70 -6.01
N TYR A 499 -4.86 21.86 -5.04
CA TYR A 499 -4.84 22.99 -4.12
C TYR A 499 -3.59 22.98 -3.21
N ALA A 500 -3.19 21.81 -2.69
CA ALA A 500 -1.93 21.64 -1.96
C ALA A 500 -0.69 21.90 -2.83
N ALA A 501 -0.72 21.51 -4.11
CA ALA A 501 0.32 21.86 -5.09
C ALA A 501 0.39 23.37 -5.35
N CYS A 502 -0.68 24.12 -5.08
CA CYS A 502 -0.82 25.57 -5.25
C CYS A 502 -0.66 26.37 -3.94
N ASP A 503 0.16 25.88 -2.99
CA ASP A 503 0.41 26.52 -1.68
C ASP A 503 -0.84 26.71 -0.79
N SER A 504 -1.95 26.02 -1.12
CA SER A 504 -3.26 26.29 -0.56
C SER A 504 -3.76 27.73 -0.80
N ASP A 505 -3.35 28.34 -1.92
CA ASP A 505 -3.88 29.63 -2.38
C ASP A 505 -4.90 29.45 -3.53
N ALA A 506 -6.07 30.03 -3.35
CA ALA A 506 -7.14 30.04 -4.34
C ALA A 506 -6.83 30.95 -5.54
N ALA A 507 -6.07 32.03 -5.35
CA ALA A 507 -5.70 32.95 -6.43
C ALA A 507 -4.66 32.31 -7.36
N LEU A 508 -3.62 31.70 -6.79
CA LEU A 508 -2.64 30.92 -7.54
C LEU A 508 -3.27 29.70 -8.24
N LEU A 509 -4.18 28.97 -7.59
CA LEU A 509 -4.92 27.89 -8.25
C LEU A 509 -5.75 28.40 -9.44
N SER A 510 -6.51 29.49 -9.26
CA SER A 510 -7.35 30.06 -10.33
C SER A 510 -6.54 30.58 -11.50
N SER A 511 -5.36 31.18 -11.25
CA SER A 511 -4.50 31.71 -12.31
C SER A 511 -3.79 30.63 -13.14
N LEU A 512 -3.51 29.45 -12.54
CA LEU A 512 -2.84 28.34 -13.23
C LEU A 512 -3.82 27.44 -14.01
N PHE A 513 -4.99 27.14 -13.46
CA PHE A 513 -5.94 26.17 -14.02
C PHE A 513 -7.18 26.82 -14.67
N GLY A 514 -7.42 28.12 -14.43
CA GLY A 514 -8.66 28.80 -14.81
C GLY A 514 -9.78 28.54 -13.80
N TYR A 515 -10.42 29.62 -13.33
CA TYR A 515 -11.49 29.56 -12.33
C TYR A 515 -12.62 28.60 -12.71
N GLY A 516 -12.98 28.49 -13.99
CA GLY A 516 -14.07 27.61 -14.45
C GLY A 516 -13.89 26.14 -14.07
N HIS A 517 -12.66 25.61 -14.16
CA HIS A 517 -12.35 24.22 -13.82
C HIS A 517 -12.33 23.97 -12.31
N VAL A 518 -11.92 24.97 -11.52
CA VAL A 518 -11.73 24.84 -10.06
C VAL A 518 -12.85 25.46 -9.23
N ALA A 519 -13.85 26.09 -9.84
CA ALA A 519 -14.95 26.77 -9.16
C ALA A 519 -15.70 25.85 -8.19
N GLY A 520 -15.96 24.59 -8.56
CA GLY A 520 -16.62 23.63 -7.67
C GLY A 520 -15.81 23.29 -6.41
N LEU A 521 -14.49 23.17 -6.54
CA LEU A 521 -13.58 22.97 -5.42
C LEU A 521 -13.50 24.21 -4.53
N LEU A 522 -13.35 25.39 -5.14
CA LEU A 522 -13.28 26.67 -4.42
C LEU A 522 -14.58 26.99 -3.67
N PHE A 523 -15.73 26.67 -4.26
CA PHE A 523 -17.03 26.76 -3.61
C PHE A 523 -17.10 25.84 -2.37
N ASN A 524 -16.65 24.58 -2.49
CA ASN A 524 -16.57 23.65 -1.36
C ASN A 524 -15.59 24.13 -0.26
N LYS A 525 -14.55 24.90 -0.62
CA LYS A 525 -13.63 25.58 0.32
C LYS A 525 -14.21 26.86 0.95
N GLY A 526 -15.41 27.31 0.56
CA GLY A 526 -16.03 28.55 1.03
C GLY A 526 -15.59 29.82 0.27
N VAL A 527 -14.84 29.68 -0.83
CA VAL A 527 -14.44 30.79 -1.71
C VAL A 527 -15.55 31.00 -2.75
N MET A 528 -16.49 31.89 -2.45
CA MET A 528 -17.73 32.10 -3.21
C MET A 528 -17.58 33.02 -4.44
N SER A 529 -16.39 33.51 -4.76
CA SER A 529 -16.15 34.42 -5.88
C SER A 529 -14.75 34.21 -6.44
N ALA A 530 -14.60 34.47 -7.74
CA ALA A 530 -13.30 34.40 -8.41
C ALA A 530 -12.27 35.29 -7.67
N PRO A 531 -11.17 34.71 -7.15
CA PRO A 531 -10.13 35.50 -6.50
C PRO A 531 -9.55 36.54 -7.47
N PRO A 532 -9.18 37.74 -7.00
CA PRO A 532 -8.46 38.68 -7.85
C PRO A 532 -7.15 38.05 -8.33
N PRO A 533 -6.71 38.30 -9.57
CA PRO A 533 -5.42 37.80 -10.04
C PRO A 533 -4.30 38.31 -9.12
N PRO A 534 -3.27 37.48 -8.84
CA PRO A 534 -2.21 37.83 -7.92
C PRO A 534 -1.53 39.13 -8.37
N SER A 535 -1.60 40.16 -7.52
CA SER A 535 -1.00 41.46 -7.81
C SER A 535 0.52 41.33 -7.88
N THR A 536 1.10 41.61 -9.05
CA THR A 536 2.54 41.54 -9.31
C THR A 536 3.31 42.69 -8.65
N SER A 537 3.39 42.65 -7.32
CA SER A 537 4.20 43.57 -6.51
C SER A 537 5.71 43.24 -6.54
N LEU A 538 6.27 43.09 -7.75
CA LEU A 538 7.73 43.00 -7.95
C LEU A 538 8.19 43.60 -9.29
N SER A 539 7.95 44.88 -9.50
CA SER A 539 8.93 45.85 -10.04
C SER A 539 8.29 47.21 -10.30
N SER A 540 8.65 48.21 -9.51
CA SER A 540 8.35 49.61 -9.80
C SER A 540 9.34 50.15 -10.84
N SER A 541 9.08 49.86 -12.11
CA SER A 541 9.76 50.50 -13.25
C SER A 541 8.74 50.77 -14.36
N ALA A 542 8.68 52.00 -14.85
CA ALA A 542 7.83 52.36 -15.98
C ALA A 542 8.27 51.62 -17.26
N PRO A 543 7.35 51.32 -18.20
CA PRO A 543 7.69 50.60 -19.40
C PRO A 543 8.44 51.49 -20.41
N ASP A 544 9.76 51.33 -20.50
CA ASP A 544 10.56 51.84 -21.62
C ASP A 544 10.30 50.96 -22.88
N PRO A 545 9.99 51.56 -24.06
CA PRO A 545 9.44 50.83 -25.19
C PRO A 545 10.50 50.25 -26.15
N SER A 546 11.51 49.52 -25.64
CA SER A 546 12.60 49.03 -26.53
C SER A 546 13.34 47.74 -26.12
N SER A 547 12.65 46.72 -25.57
CA SER A 547 13.23 45.37 -25.43
C SER A 547 12.24 44.25 -25.76
N SER A 548 12.13 43.94 -27.05
CA SER A 548 11.35 42.81 -27.56
C SER A 548 12.08 41.49 -27.37
N THR A 549 11.70 40.71 -26.37
CA THR A 549 12.07 39.28 -26.27
C THR A 549 10.90 38.49 -25.69
N THR A 550 10.31 37.60 -26.51
CA THR A 550 9.18 36.69 -26.19
C THR A 550 7.97 37.33 -25.50
N GLY A 551 6.97 37.71 -26.31
CA GLY A 551 5.69 38.22 -25.80
C GLY A 551 4.93 37.17 -24.99
N GLN A 552 4.76 37.41 -23.69
CA GLN A 552 3.86 36.66 -22.83
C GLN A 552 2.41 36.90 -23.30
N ARG A 553 1.79 35.88 -23.91
CA ARG A 553 0.35 35.91 -24.17
C ARG A 553 -0.39 35.86 -22.84
N GLU A 554 -1.31 36.79 -22.62
CA GLU A 554 -2.08 36.86 -21.40
C GLU A 554 -2.95 35.59 -21.23
N ILE A 555 -2.93 35.01 -20.03
CA ILE A 555 -3.72 33.82 -19.67
C ILE A 555 -5.07 34.30 -19.15
N ASN A 556 -6.15 33.78 -19.72
CA ASN A 556 -7.50 34.12 -19.27
C ASN A 556 -7.75 33.47 -17.89
N PRO A 557 -8.05 34.25 -16.83
CA PRO A 557 -8.21 33.72 -15.46
C PRO A 557 -9.46 32.85 -15.29
N ILE A 558 -10.39 32.84 -16.26
CA ILE A 558 -11.60 31.99 -16.23
C ILE A 558 -11.30 30.62 -16.86
N THR A 559 -10.68 30.59 -18.04
CA THR A 559 -10.50 29.36 -18.83
C THR A 559 -9.13 28.70 -18.68
N GLY A 560 -8.12 29.41 -18.19
CA GLY A 560 -6.73 28.94 -18.12
C GLY A 560 -6.04 28.83 -19.50
N THR A 561 -6.75 29.18 -20.59
CA THR A 561 -6.23 29.22 -21.95
C THR A 561 -5.61 30.58 -22.27
N TYR A 562 -4.81 30.66 -23.33
CA TYR A 562 -4.39 31.97 -23.86
C TYR A 562 -5.62 32.76 -24.31
N ALA A 563 -5.65 34.06 -23.99
CA ALA A 563 -6.63 34.96 -24.58
C ALA A 563 -6.55 34.85 -26.12
N PRO A 564 -7.69 34.73 -26.84
CA PRO A 564 -7.66 34.70 -28.29
C PRO A 564 -7.01 36.00 -28.80
N ASN A 565 -6.10 35.89 -29.77
CA ASN A 565 -5.36 37.02 -30.33
C ASN A 565 -6.27 37.93 -31.17
N GLY A 566 -7.11 38.70 -30.49
CA GLY A 566 -7.77 39.90 -30.98
C GLY A 566 -7.59 40.99 -29.92
N PRO A 567 -7.52 42.27 -30.29
CA PRO A 567 -7.50 43.34 -29.29
C PRO A 567 -8.79 43.24 -28.47
N THR A 568 -8.66 43.36 -27.15
CA THR A 568 -9.79 43.59 -26.24
C THR A 568 -10.32 45.02 -26.38
N VAL A 569 -10.65 45.42 -27.62
CA VAL A 569 -11.73 46.37 -27.83
C VAL A 569 -12.95 45.70 -27.21
N SER A 570 -13.54 46.34 -26.20
CA SER A 570 -14.64 45.71 -25.49
C SER A 570 -15.76 45.43 -26.49
N ALA A 571 -16.31 44.22 -26.49
CA ALA A 571 -17.45 43.89 -27.35
C ALA A 571 -18.64 44.87 -27.10
N THR A 572 -18.66 45.53 -25.95
CA THR A 572 -19.62 46.58 -25.60
C THR A 572 -19.40 47.94 -26.27
N ALA A 573 -18.22 48.23 -26.83
CA ALA A 573 -17.90 49.52 -27.44
C ALA A 573 -18.26 49.59 -28.94
N ASP A 574 -18.03 48.51 -29.69
CA ASP A 574 -18.29 48.45 -31.14
C ASP A 574 -19.59 47.71 -31.52
N MET A 575 -20.33 47.13 -30.56
CA MET A 575 -21.71 46.68 -30.83
C MET A 575 -22.67 47.86 -30.86
N THR A 576 -23.40 47.98 -31.97
CA THR A 576 -24.55 48.89 -32.11
C THR A 576 -25.68 48.53 -31.14
N GLU A 577 -26.58 49.46 -30.86
CA GLU A 577 -27.68 49.23 -29.89
C GLU A 577 -28.60 48.09 -30.35
N ASP A 578 -28.89 48.02 -31.65
CA ASP A 578 -29.62 46.93 -32.32
C ASP A 578 -28.94 45.55 -32.14
N GLU A 579 -27.61 45.46 -32.19
CA GLU A 579 -26.88 44.20 -31.96
C GLU A 579 -26.93 43.78 -30.49
N LYS A 580 -26.92 44.74 -29.56
CA LYS A 580 -27.11 44.49 -28.13
C LYS A 580 -28.51 43.98 -27.82
N GLU A 581 -29.55 44.51 -28.46
CA GLU A 581 -30.91 43.98 -28.33
C GLU A 581 -31.01 42.55 -28.90
N GLN A 582 -30.40 42.27 -30.06
CA GLN A 582 -30.40 40.91 -30.63
C GLN A 582 -29.63 39.88 -29.78
N GLU A 583 -28.48 40.25 -29.20
CA GLU A 583 -27.78 39.38 -28.24
C GLU A 583 -28.56 39.24 -26.93
N MET A 584 -29.27 40.28 -26.48
CA MET A 584 -30.17 40.21 -25.32
C MET A 584 -31.34 39.25 -25.59
N GLU A 585 -31.96 39.29 -26.77
CA GLU A 585 -33.01 38.34 -27.18
C GLU A 585 -32.49 36.90 -27.24
N LYS A 586 -31.30 36.66 -27.82
CA LYS A 586 -30.66 35.33 -27.82
C LYS A 586 -30.39 34.84 -26.40
N LEU A 587 -29.86 35.70 -25.53
CA LEU A 587 -29.62 35.39 -24.12
C LEU A 587 -30.93 35.11 -23.37
N PHE A 588 -31.98 35.89 -23.62
CA PHE A 588 -33.30 35.68 -23.02
C PHE A 588 -33.90 34.33 -23.44
N VAL A 589 -33.80 33.97 -24.72
CA VAL A 589 -34.20 32.63 -25.23
C VAL A 589 -33.34 31.52 -24.64
N LEU A 590 -32.03 31.73 -24.43
CA LEU A 590 -31.18 30.78 -23.72
C LEU A 590 -31.60 30.62 -22.25
N PHE A 591 -31.85 31.72 -21.52
CA PHE A 591 -32.29 31.68 -20.13
C PHE A 591 -33.67 31.03 -19.99
N ASP A 592 -34.65 31.40 -20.80
CA ASP A 592 -35.98 30.76 -20.85
C ASP A 592 -35.88 29.27 -21.18
N ARG A 593 -34.99 28.86 -22.09
CA ARG A 593 -34.74 27.45 -22.37
C ARG A 593 -34.06 26.72 -21.20
N LEU A 594 -33.09 27.34 -20.55
CA LEU A 594 -32.32 26.77 -19.44
C LEU A 594 -33.19 26.68 -18.17
N GLU A 595 -34.07 27.65 -17.92
CA GLU A 595 -35.10 27.62 -16.89
C GLU A 595 -36.10 26.49 -17.18
N ARG A 596 -36.56 26.32 -18.43
CA ARG A 596 -37.44 25.23 -18.84
C ARG A 596 -36.76 23.85 -18.70
N GLU A 597 -35.47 23.75 -18.97
CA GLU A 597 -34.68 22.53 -18.73
C GLU A 597 -34.45 22.27 -17.24
N LEU A 598 -34.21 23.30 -16.42
CA LEU A 598 -34.13 23.20 -14.95
C LEU A 598 -35.47 22.79 -14.34
N GLU A 599 -36.60 23.31 -14.82
CA GLU A 599 -37.95 22.84 -14.42
C GLU A 599 -38.16 21.38 -14.79
N LEU A 600 -37.72 20.96 -15.99
CA LEU A 600 -37.76 19.57 -16.44
C LEU A 600 -36.90 18.68 -15.54
N PHE A 601 -35.68 19.11 -15.21
CA PHE A 601 -34.78 18.39 -14.30
C PHE A 601 -35.35 18.31 -12.89
N ALA A 602 -35.93 19.39 -12.37
CA ALA A 602 -36.60 19.44 -11.08
C ALA A 602 -37.84 18.53 -11.04
N ARG A 603 -38.66 18.52 -12.10
CA ARG A 603 -39.79 17.59 -12.26
C ARG A 603 -39.33 16.14 -12.35
N LYS A 604 -38.25 15.85 -13.08
CA LYS A 604 -37.66 14.50 -13.21
C LYS A 604 -37.10 14.02 -11.86
N ARG A 605 -36.40 14.90 -11.14
CA ARG A 605 -35.87 14.64 -9.78
C ARG A 605 -36.99 14.41 -8.76
N ARG A 606 -38.05 15.24 -8.75
CA ARG A 606 -39.25 14.98 -7.91
C ARG A 606 -39.92 13.66 -8.26
N ARG A 607 -40.08 13.35 -9.54
CA ARG A 607 -40.69 12.09 -10.01
C ARG A 607 -39.85 10.86 -9.63
N CYS A 608 -38.51 10.95 -9.64
CA CYS A 608 -37.65 9.87 -9.12
C CYS A 608 -37.78 9.70 -7.59
N VAL A 609 -37.91 10.79 -6.82
CA VAL A 609 -38.15 10.72 -5.37
C VAL A 609 -39.53 10.13 -5.08
N GLU A 610 -40.58 10.51 -5.82
CA GLU A 610 -41.93 9.93 -5.70
C GLU A 610 -41.97 8.44 -6.10
N PHE A 611 -41.20 8.03 -7.11
CA PHE A 611 -41.06 6.60 -7.46
C PHE A 611 -40.36 5.83 -6.35
N SER A 612 -39.24 6.37 -5.83
CA SER A 612 -38.49 5.77 -4.71
C SER A 612 -39.28 5.72 -3.39
N CYS A 613 -40.32 6.56 -3.22
CA CYS A 613 -41.25 6.48 -2.09
C CYS A 613 -42.47 5.58 -2.36
N ARG A 614 -42.75 5.20 -3.62
CA ARG A 614 -43.86 4.30 -3.98
C ARG A 614 -43.43 2.83 -4.08
N ASP A 615 -42.20 2.57 -4.52
CA ASP A 615 -41.61 1.21 -4.50
C ASP A 615 -41.08 0.81 -3.10
N GLY A 616 -41.66 1.39 -2.04
CA GLY A 616 -41.41 1.04 -0.65
C GLY A 616 -41.95 -0.35 -0.31
N THR A 617 -41.20 -1.38 -0.71
CA THR A 617 -41.34 -2.73 -0.15
C THR A 617 -40.40 -2.84 1.05
N LEU A 618 -40.93 -3.42 2.13
CA LEU A 618 -40.25 -3.76 3.39
C LEU A 618 -39.01 -4.64 3.20
#